data_AF-A0A2E7UFD5-F1
#
_entry.id   AF-A0A2E7UFD5-F1
#
_cell.length_a   1.000
_cell.length_b   1.000
_cell.length_c   1.000
_cell.angle_alpha   90.00
_cell.angle_beta   90.00
_cell.angle_gamma   90.00
#
_symmetry.space_group_name_H-M   'P 1'
#
loop_
_entity.id
_entity.type
_entity.pdbx_description
1 polymer ?
#
loop_
_entity_poly.entity_id
_entity_poly.type
_entity_poly.pdbx_seq_one_letter_code
_entity_poly.pdbx_strand_id
1 'polypeptide(L)'
;MTTLEIVWIASLAGGGFGLLTILAAKRETGNAAIAALLCGAFAAYTAVQIASEGVVGFFTNHTANLTGLQVWIDLIMCAVLALFFIAPRARAAGMNLLPWTLLVGCTASIGLLAMVARLFWLERRAQAAA
;
A
#
# COMPACT_ATOMS: atom_id res chain seq x y z
N MET A 1 -28.09 2.83 3.12
CA MET A 1 -26.67 2.43 3.10
C MET A 1 -26.01 2.90 4.38
N THR A 2 -25.23 2.04 5.02
CA THR A 2 -24.43 2.38 6.20
C THR A 2 -23.20 3.20 5.79
N THR A 3 -22.59 3.90 6.74
CA THR A 3 -21.33 4.64 6.49
C THR A 3 -20.22 3.71 5.97
N LEU A 4 -20.15 2.47 6.47
CA LEU A 4 -19.16 1.49 6.03
C LEU A 4 -19.39 1.05 4.57
N GLU A 5 -20.65 0.85 4.17
CA GLU A 5 -21.00 0.54 2.78
C GLU A 5 -20.61 1.69 1.84
N ILE A 6 -20.82 2.94 2.26
CA ILE A 6 -20.42 4.12 1.48
C ILE A 6 -18.90 4.16 1.31
N VAL A 7 -18.13 3.97 2.41
CA VAL A 7 -16.67 3.96 2.36
C VAL A 7 -16.16 2.80 1.50
N TRP A 8 -16.81 1.65 1.55
CA TRP A 8 -16.46 0.49 0.73
C TRP A 8 -16.65 0.79 -0.77
N ILE A 9 -17.80 1.35 -1.16
CA ILE A 9 -18.04 1.75 -2.57
C ILE A 9 -17.07 2.85 -3.00
N ALA A 10 -16.82 3.84 -2.16
CA ALA A 10 -15.86 4.90 -2.45
C ALA A 10 -14.44 4.34 -2.64
N SER A 11 -14.04 3.34 -1.85
CA SER A 11 -12.74 2.67 -1.98
C SER A 11 -12.63 1.92 -3.31
N LEU A 12 -13.70 1.23 -3.75
CA LEU A 12 -13.74 0.61 -5.07
C LEU A 12 -13.61 1.63 -6.21
N ALA A 13 -14.36 2.74 -6.13
CA ALA A 13 -14.29 3.80 -7.12
C ALA A 13 -12.88 4.43 -7.18
N GLY A 14 -12.28 4.69 -6.02
CA GLY A 14 -10.90 5.20 -5.92
C GLY A 14 -9.87 4.23 -6.50
N GLY A 15 -9.98 2.93 -6.19
CA GLY A 15 -9.12 1.88 -6.76
C GLY A 15 -9.27 1.77 -8.28
N GLY A 16 -10.52 1.77 -8.77
CA GLY A 16 -10.83 1.77 -10.19
C GLY A 16 -10.25 2.97 -10.92
N PHE A 17 -10.38 4.17 -10.35
CA PHE A 17 -9.74 5.37 -10.89
C PHE A 17 -8.22 5.23 -10.93
N GLY A 18 -7.60 4.71 -9.88
CA GLY A 18 -6.17 4.39 -9.86
C GLY A 18 -5.74 3.48 -11.02
N LEU A 19 -6.46 2.38 -11.24
CA LEU A 19 -6.20 1.47 -12.37
C LEU A 19 -6.34 2.17 -13.73
N LEU A 20 -7.37 2.98 -13.92
CA LEU A 20 -7.55 3.76 -15.15
C LEU A 20 -6.38 4.73 -15.38
N THR A 21 -5.86 5.38 -14.34
CA THR A 21 -4.69 6.25 -14.48
C THR A 21 -3.44 5.47 -14.86
N ILE A 22 -3.26 4.24 -14.38
CA ILE A 22 -2.14 3.37 -14.76
C ILE A 22 -2.24 2.98 -16.25
N LEU A 23 -3.44 2.63 -16.72
CA LEU A 23 -3.67 2.26 -18.11
C LEU A 23 -3.51 3.46 -19.07
N ALA A 24 -3.96 4.64 -18.66
CA ALA A 24 -3.89 5.84 -19.48
C ALA A 24 -2.49 6.50 -19.47
N ALA A 25 -1.82 6.49 -18.31
CA ALA A 25 -0.55 7.16 -18.12
C ALA A 25 0.62 6.20 -18.37
N LYS A 26 1.28 6.34 -19.51
CA LYS A 26 2.53 5.61 -19.84
C LYS A 26 3.75 6.17 -19.09
N ARG A 27 3.63 6.32 -17.77
CA ARG A 27 4.67 6.92 -16.91
C ARG A 27 5.75 5.90 -16.59
N GLU A 28 7.00 6.29 -16.78
CA GLU A 28 8.16 5.46 -16.40
C GLU A 28 8.41 5.47 -14.89
N THR A 29 8.13 6.59 -14.22
CA THR A 29 8.22 6.74 -12.76
C THR A 29 6.91 7.22 -12.14
N GLY A 30 6.58 6.68 -10.98
CA GLY A 30 5.38 7.08 -10.24
C GLY A 30 5.53 8.45 -9.55
N ASN A 31 4.51 8.85 -8.78
CA ASN A 31 4.50 10.12 -8.06
C ASN A 31 4.66 9.89 -6.55
N ALA A 32 5.77 10.37 -5.99
CA ALA A 32 6.09 10.25 -4.57
C ALA A 32 5.04 10.92 -3.66
N ALA A 33 4.49 12.07 -4.06
CA ALA A 33 3.49 12.79 -3.27
C ALA A 33 2.17 12.02 -3.21
N ILE A 34 1.76 11.39 -4.30
CA ILE A 34 0.54 10.55 -4.32
C ILE A 34 0.73 9.33 -3.42
N ALA A 35 1.87 8.64 -3.53
CA ALA A 35 2.17 7.49 -2.67
C ALA A 35 2.23 7.89 -1.18
N ALA A 36 2.85 9.03 -0.85
CA ALA A 36 2.91 9.55 0.51
C ALA A 36 1.52 9.95 1.05
N LEU A 37 0.68 10.58 0.22
CA LEU A 37 -0.70 10.94 0.59
C LEU A 37 -1.52 9.69 0.89
N LEU A 38 -1.48 8.68 0.01
CA LEU A 38 -2.18 7.41 0.22
C LEU A 38 -1.67 6.69 1.48
N CYS A 39 -0.34 6.70 1.71
CA CYS A 39 0.26 6.17 2.93
C CYS A 39 -0.31 6.85 4.18
N GLY A 40 -0.30 8.19 4.20
CA GLY A 40 -0.77 8.98 5.35
C GLY A 40 -2.27 8.79 5.58
N ALA A 41 -3.08 8.83 4.53
CA ALA A 41 -4.52 8.64 4.62
C ALA A 41 -4.89 7.24 5.14
N PHE A 42 -4.27 6.18 4.59
CA PHE A 42 -4.56 4.82 5.03
C PHE A 42 -4.02 4.54 6.44
N ALA A 43 -2.83 5.04 6.77
CA ALA A 43 -2.29 4.92 8.14
C ALA A 43 -3.17 5.64 9.17
N ALA A 44 -3.71 6.82 8.84
CA ALA A 44 -4.63 7.54 9.71
C ALA A 44 -5.94 6.76 9.91
N TYR A 45 -6.51 6.21 8.83
CA TYR A 45 -7.67 5.34 8.93
C TYR A 45 -7.40 4.12 9.81
N THR A 46 -6.29 3.41 9.57
CA THR A 46 -5.87 2.26 10.38
C THR A 46 -5.66 2.64 11.85
N ALA A 47 -5.10 3.81 12.14
CA ALA A 47 -4.94 4.28 13.52
C ALA A 47 -6.29 4.51 14.22
N VAL A 48 -7.26 5.11 13.53
CA VAL A 48 -8.63 5.29 14.05
C VAL A 48 -9.32 3.95 14.28
N GLN A 49 -9.18 3.00 13.34
CA GLN A 49 -9.71 1.65 13.48
C GLN A 49 -9.09 0.93 14.69
N ILE A 50 -7.76 0.96 14.84
CA ILE A 50 -7.09 0.33 15.99
C ILE A 50 -7.50 1.01 17.31
N ALA A 51 -7.66 2.33 17.33
CA ALA A 51 -8.08 3.06 18.53
C ALA A 51 -9.52 2.73 18.96
N SER A 52 -10.39 2.36 18.01
CA SER A 52 -11.81 2.09 18.26
C SER A 52 -12.11 0.60 18.48
N GLU A 53 -11.44 -0.29 17.77
CA GLU A 53 -11.74 -1.72 17.73
C GLU A 53 -10.60 -2.60 18.28
N GLY A 54 -9.42 -2.01 18.49
CA GLY A 54 -8.20 -2.74 18.85
C GLY A 54 -7.62 -3.56 17.70
N VAL A 55 -6.49 -4.21 17.97
CA VAL A 55 -5.77 -5.04 16.97
C VAL A 55 -6.35 -6.44 16.83
N VAL A 56 -7.13 -6.92 17.81
CA VAL A 56 -7.73 -8.27 17.78
C VAL A 56 -8.76 -8.39 16.65
N GLY A 57 -9.39 -7.29 16.25
CA GLY A 57 -10.34 -7.24 15.14
C GLY A 57 -9.75 -7.77 13.83
N PHE A 58 -8.46 -7.58 13.58
CA PHE A 58 -7.79 -8.19 12.42
C PHE A 58 -7.86 -9.71 12.48
N PHE A 59 -7.51 -10.32 13.60
CA PHE A 59 -7.54 -11.79 13.71
C PHE A 59 -8.97 -12.32 13.57
N THR A 60 -9.92 -11.75 14.32
CA THR A 60 -11.31 -12.20 14.31
C THR A 60 -11.94 -12.11 12.92
N ASN A 61 -11.74 -11.00 12.21
CA ASN A 61 -12.30 -10.82 10.87
C ASN A 61 -11.74 -11.83 9.85
N HIS A 62 -10.43 -12.10 9.89
CA HIS A 62 -9.77 -13.00 8.94
C HIS A 62 -9.94 -14.49 9.27
N THR A 63 -10.48 -14.83 10.44
CA THR A 63 -10.69 -16.23 10.86
C THR A 63 -12.15 -16.61 11.02
N ALA A 64 -13.08 -15.67 10.78
CA ALA A 64 -14.51 -15.91 10.95
C ALA A 64 -15.08 -16.96 9.99
N ASN A 65 -14.55 -17.05 8.77
CA ASN A 65 -15.00 -17.98 7.73
C ASN A 65 -13.97 -18.09 6.60
N LEU A 66 -14.24 -18.96 5.62
CA LEU A 66 -13.36 -19.18 4.47
C LEU A 66 -13.16 -17.92 3.62
N THR A 67 -14.16 -17.05 3.49
CA THR A 67 -14.05 -15.80 2.74
C THR A 67 -13.09 -14.82 3.42
N GLY A 68 -13.23 -14.63 4.74
CA GLY A 68 -12.31 -13.80 5.52
C GLY A 68 -10.86 -14.29 5.45
N LEU A 69 -10.67 -15.61 5.54
CA LEU A 69 -9.34 -16.22 5.44
C LEU A 69 -8.76 -16.11 4.02
N GLN A 70 -9.60 -16.23 2.99
CA GLN A 70 -9.17 -16.04 1.60
C GLN A 70 -8.68 -14.60 1.38
N VAL A 71 -9.42 -13.58 1.83
CA VAL A 71 -9.01 -12.17 1.70
C VAL A 71 -7.69 -11.91 2.42
N TRP A 72 -7.48 -12.50 3.60
CA TRP A 72 -6.21 -12.39 4.32
C TRP A 72 -5.03 -12.92 3.51
N ILE A 73 -5.17 -14.13 2.95
CA ILE A 73 -4.14 -14.77 2.14
C ILE A 73 -3.88 -13.94 0.88
N ASP A 74 -4.92 -13.45 0.22
CA ASP A 74 -4.80 -12.59 -0.96
C ASP A 74 -4.01 -11.31 -0.66
N LEU A 75 -4.30 -10.63 0.46
CA LEU A 75 -3.55 -9.44 0.89
C LEU A 75 -2.07 -9.74 1.16
N ILE A 76 -1.75 -10.88 1.79
CA ILE A 76 -0.36 -11.33 1.98
C ILE A 76 0.32 -11.50 0.62
N MET A 77 -0.34 -12.21 -0.31
CA MET A 77 0.21 -12.48 -1.64
C MET A 77 0.43 -11.18 -2.44
N CYS A 78 -0.51 -10.24 -2.39
CA CYS A 78 -0.35 -8.92 -3.01
C CYS A 78 0.86 -8.16 -2.44
N ALA A 79 1.03 -8.14 -1.11
CA ALA A 79 2.16 -7.46 -0.48
C ALA A 79 3.51 -8.11 -0.86
N VAL A 80 3.57 -9.44 -0.86
CA VAL A 80 4.77 -10.20 -1.25
C VAL A 80 5.12 -9.96 -2.72
N LEU A 81 4.15 -10.08 -3.63
CA LEU A 81 4.36 -9.86 -5.06
C LEU A 81 4.81 -8.42 -5.35
N ALA A 82 4.16 -7.44 -4.70
CA ALA A 82 4.55 -6.05 -4.88
C ALA A 82 5.98 -5.79 -4.39
N LEU A 83 6.34 -6.29 -3.20
CA LEU A 83 7.71 -6.16 -2.69
C LEU A 83 8.72 -6.88 -3.59
N PHE A 84 8.38 -8.06 -4.11
CA PHE A 84 9.21 -8.82 -5.05
C PHE A 84 9.56 -7.98 -6.30
N PHE A 85 8.59 -7.28 -6.87
CA PHE A 85 8.83 -6.41 -8.04
C PHE A 85 9.48 -5.06 -7.69
N ILE A 86 9.22 -4.50 -6.51
CA ILE A 86 9.77 -3.21 -6.09
C ILE A 86 11.21 -3.33 -5.60
N ALA A 87 11.59 -4.45 -4.98
CA ALA A 87 12.88 -4.63 -4.33
C ALA A 87 14.10 -4.42 -5.27
N PRO A 88 14.14 -4.93 -6.52
CA PRO A 88 15.26 -4.67 -7.43
C PRO A 88 15.43 -3.17 -7.73
N ARG A 89 14.33 -2.44 -7.98
CA ARG A 89 14.35 -0.99 -8.25
C ARG A 89 14.81 -0.20 -7.03
N ALA A 90 14.30 -0.54 -5.85
CA ALA A 90 14.72 0.08 -4.60
C ALA A 90 16.21 -0.12 -4.34
N ARG A 91 16.75 -1.31 -4.63
CA ARG A 91 18.18 -1.59 -4.52
C ARG A 91 19.00 -0.75 -5.52
N ALA A 92 18.54 -0.64 -6.77
CA ALA A 92 19.17 0.19 -7.80
C ALA A 92 19.17 1.69 -7.43
N ALA A 93 18.13 2.15 -6.72
CA ALA A 93 18.05 3.51 -6.18
C ALA A 93 18.86 3.72 -4.88
N GLY A 94 19.62 2.71 -4.42
CA GLY A 94 20.49 2.80 -3.24
C GLY A 94 19.77 2.63 -1.89
N MET A 95 18.55 2.08 -1.88
CA MET A 95 17.82 1.84 -0.63
C MET A 95 18.32 0.56 0.07
N ASN A 96 18.55 0.64 1.39
CA ASN A 96 18.74 -0.57 2.22
C ASN A 96 17.41 -1.28 2.41
N LEU A 97 17.25 -2.46 1.81
CA LEU A 97 15.97 -3.18 1.79
C LEU A 97 15.53 -3.74 3.15
N LEU A 98 16.44 -4.08 4.06
CA LEU A 98 16.08 -4.75 5.31
C LEU A 98 15.03 -3.98 6.14
N PRO A 99 15.22 -2.69 6.49
CA PRO A 99 14.21 -1.95 7.24
C PRO A 99 12.89 -1.80 6.48
N TRP A 100 12.93 -1.67 5.15
CA TRP A 100 11.72 -1.58 4.33
C TRP A 100 10.95 -2.88 4.29
N THR A 101 11.64 -4.01 4.13
CA THR A 101 11.02 -5.35 4.16
C THR A 101 10.38 -5.62 5.52
N LEU A 102 11.03 -5.24 6.62
CA LEU A 102 10.42 -5.36 7.96
C LEU A 102 9.19 -4.48 8.09
N LEU A 103 9.25 -3.23 7.64
CA LEU A 103 8.10 -2.32 7.70
C LEU A 103 6.93 -2.84 6.86
N VAL A 104 7.18 -3.32 5.64
CA VAL A 104 6.18 -3.94 4.76
C VAL A 104 5.62 -5.22 5.38
N GLY A 105 6.48 -6.09 5.92
CA GLY A 105 6.05 -7.33 6.56
C GLY A 105 5.12 -7.10 7.76
N CYS A 106 5.38 -6.04 8.54
CA CYS A 106 4.58 -5.71 9.71
C CYS A 106 3.31 -4.89 9.40
N THR A 107 3.26 -4.16 8.28
CA THR A 107 2.20 -3.17 8.02
C THR A 107 1.58 -3.24 6.62
N ALA A 108 1.96 -4.25 5.85
CA ALA A 108 1.53 -4.50 4.48
C ALA A 108 1.59 -3.24 3.60
N SER A 109 0.43 -2.74 3.15
CA SER A 109 0.34 -1.61 2.22
C SER A 109 0.84 -0.29 2.79
N ILE A 110 0.79 -0.07 4.11
CA ILE A 110 1.32 1.18 4.72
C ILE A 110 2.83 1.26 4.49
N GLY A 111 3.57 0.22 4.89
CA GLY A 111 5.01 0.14 4.67
C GLY A 111 5.38 0.15 3.20
N LEU A 112 4.58 -0.52 2.37
CA LEU A 112 4.80 -0.56 0.92
C LEU A 112 4.60 0.83 0.27
N LEU A 113 3.56 1.56 0.64
CA LEU A 113 3.30 2.92 0.15
C LEU A 113 4.40 3.89 0.59
N ALA A 114 4.88 3.78 1.84
CA ALA A 114 6.01 4.55 2.34
C ALA A 114 7.30 4.24 1.55
N MET A 115 7.59 2.96 1.31
CA MET A 115 8.73 2.51 0.52
C MET A 115 8.67 3.03 -0.91
N VAL A 116 7.51 2.93 -1.56
CA VAL A 116 7.28 3.39 -2.93
C VAL A 116 7.39 4.92 -3.03
N ALA A 117 6.87 5.67 -2.05
CA ALA A 117 7.04 7.11 -2.00
C ALA A 117 8.53 7.50 -1.95
N ARG A 118 9.30 6.80 -1.10
CA ARG A 118 10.76 7.00 -1.01
C ARG A 118 11.46 6.66 -2.33
N LEU A 119 11.12 5.54 -2.93
CA LEU A 119 11.68 5.09 -4.21
C LEU A 119 11.45 6.12 -5.31
N PHE A 120 10.21 6.56 -5.51
CA PHE A 120 9.88 7.53 -6.55
C PHE A 120 10.56 8.89 -6.34
N TRP A 121 10.78 9.29 -5.08
CA TRP A 121 11.54 10.50 -4.79
C TRP A 121 13.01 10.36 -5.20
N LEU A 122 13.63 9.20 -4.92
CA LEU A 122 15.02 8.93 -5.30
C LEU A 122 15.20 8.85 -6.81
N GLU A 123 14.32 8.12 -7.51
CA GLU A 123 14.35 8.00 -8.98
C GLU A 123 14.22 9.37 -9.65
N ARG A 124 13.28 10.22 -9.20
CA ARG A 124 13.12 11.58 -9.74
C ARG A 124 14.32 12.46 -9.46
N ARG A 125 14.91 12.37 -8.28
CA ARG A 125 16.11 13.14 -7.93
C ARG A 125 17.30 12.74 -8.79
N ALA A 126 17.46 11.45 -9.08
CA ALA A 126 18.50 10.96 -9.97
C ALA A 126 18.30 11.45 -11.42
N GLN A 127 17.06 11.42 -11.92
CA GLN A 127 16.71 11.96 -13.24
C GLN A 127 16.99 13.46 -13.37
N ALA A 128 16.74 14.25 -12.32
CA ALA A 128 17.00 15.68 -12.32
C ALA A 128 18.50 16.04 -12.21
N ALA A 129 19.36 15.08 -11.86
CA ALA A 129 20.80 15.26 -11.71
C ALA A 129 21.60 14.73 -12.91
N ALA A 130 20.95 14.03 -13.84
CA ALA A 130 21.51 13.54 -15.10
C ALA A 130 21.31 14.58 -16.21
#